data_AF-A0A351F891-F1
#
_entry.id   AF-A0A351F891-F1
#
_cell.length_a   1.000
_cell.length_b   1.000
_cell.length_c   1.000
_cell.angle_alpha   90.00
_cell.angle_beta   90.00
_cell.angle_gamma   90.00
#
_symmetry.space_group_name_H-M   'P 1'
#
loop_
_entity.id
_entity.type
_entity.pdbx_description
1 polymer ?
#
loop_
_entity_poly.entity_id
_entity_poly.type
_entity_poly.pdbx_seq_one_letter_code
_entity_poly.pdbx_strand_id
1 'polypeptide(L)'
;MSMYDSQTALIANYINPIIGDMEVQAVTPRAVDGYIQTLQKTKSVSTKTRKAVTTYVSDKTIEKIIKLLRCAFKQAVRWEIIARNPFDNVILPKTEYAKRDIWTADMIRLALDKCTDSKLYVAMNLSFACSLRMGEILGLTWENVHISDEDIAADNAYVYIDKELTRA
;
A
#
# COMPACT_ATOMS: atom_id res chain seq x y z
N MET A 1 1.50 4.57 7.74
CA MET A 1 2.69 3.95 7.13
C MET A 1 2.96 4.68 5.85
N SER A 2 3.97 5.52 5.88
CA SER A 2 4.38 6.29 4.72
C SER A 2 4.93 5.36 3.64
N MET A 3 4.95 5.84 2.39
CA MET A 3 5.67 5.18 1.31
C MET A 3 7.14 4.97 1.71
N TYR A 4 7.73 5.95 2.39
CA TYR A 4 9.10 5.89 2.89
C TYR A 4 9.32 4.69 3.83
N ASP A 5 8.52 4.56 4.89
CA ASP A 5 8.63 3.46 5.87
C ASP A 5 8.47 2.09 5.22
N SER A 6 7.58 2.01 4.22
CA SER A 6 7.36 0.78 3.48
C SER A 6 8.61 0.36 2.70
N GLN A 7 9.27 1.30 2.02
CA GLN A 7 10.47 1.00 1.23
C GLN A 7 11.67 0.72 2.13
N THR A 8 11.88 1.49 3.19
CA THR A 8 12.98 1.24 4.15
C THR A 8 12.83 -0.11 4.84
N ALA A 9 11.60 -0.53 5.16
CA ALA A 9 11.34 -1.87 5.67
C ALA A 9 11.69 -2.97 4.65
N LEU A 10 11.41 -2.79 3.36
CA LEU A 10 11.82 -3.76 2.34
C LEU A 10 13.35 -3.84 2.23
N ILE A 11 14.02 -2.69 2.28
CA ILE A 11 15.48 -2.59 2.23
C ILE A 11 16.11 -3.34 3.41
N ALA A 12 15.70 -2.99 4.63
CA ALA A 12 16.27 -3.57 5.85
C ALA A 12 16.02 -5.07 6.00
N ASN A 13 14.83 -5.55 5.60
CA ASN A 13 14.44 -6.94 5.86
C ASN A 13 14.78 -7.93 4.74
N TYR A 14 14.85 -7.46 3.48
CA TYR A 14 14.94 -8.37 2.33
C TYR A 14 16.01 -8.00 1.29
N ILE A 15 16.50 -6.77 1.27
CA ILE A 15 17.55 -6.36 0.32
C ILE A 15 18.91 -6.45 0.99
N ASN A 16 19.12 -5.68 2.07
CA ASN A 16 20.40 -5.62 2.76
C ASN A 16 20.89 -7.00 3.24
N PRO A 17 20.04 -7.86 3.86
CA PRO A 17 20.51 -9.15 4.37
C PRO A 17 20.91 -10.16 3.30
N ILE A 18 20.58 -9.92 2.02
CA ILE A 18 20.75 -10.91 0.95
C ILE A 18 21.73 -10.42 -0.12
N ILE A 19 21.62 -9.16 -0.55
CA ILE A 19 22.47 -8.57 -1.60
C ILE A 19 23.11 -7.24 -1.19
N GLY A 20 22.97 -6.82 0.08
CA GLY A 20 23.46 -5.51 0.54
C GLY A 20 24.97 -5.32 0.45
N ASP A 21 25.73 -6.40 0.64
CA ASP A 21 27.20 -6.38 0.58
C ASP A 21 27.75 -6.65 -0.82
N MET A 22 26.88 -6.86 -1.82
CA MET A 22 27.31 -7.13 -3.19
C MET A 22 27.66 -5.83 -3.91
N GLU A 23 28.81 -5.81 -4.59
CA GLU A 23 29.15 -4.69 -5.47
C GLU A 23 28.09 -4.52 -6.57
N VAL A 24 27.72 -3.28 -6.87
CA VAL A 24 26.70 -2.95 -7.87
C VAL A 24 27.03 -3.57 -9.23
N GLN A 25 28.31 -3.63 -9.59
CA GLN A 25 28.79 -4.20 -10.85
C GLN A 25 28.72 -5.75 -10.89
N ALA A 26 28.74 -6.40 -9.72
CA ALA A 26 28.62 -7.85 -9.61
C ALA A 26 27.16 -8.35 -9.73
N VAL A 27 26.18 -7.44 -9.64
CA VAL A 27 24.76 -7.79 -9.81
C VAL A 27 24.45 -8.02 -11.29
N THR A 28 24.64 -9.26 -11.72
CA THR A 28 24.29 -9.72 -13.07
C THR A 28 22.84 -10.23 -13.13
N PRO A 29 22.22 -10.34 -14.32
CA PRO A 29 20.89 -10.95 -14.45
C PRO A 29 20.79 -12.34 -13.79
N ARG A 30 21.84 -13.16 -13.89
CA ARG A 30 21.92 -14.47 -13.22
C ARG A 30 21.90 -14.36 -11.70
N ALA A 31 22.58 -13.36 -11.13
CA ALA A 31 22.54 -13.09 -9.71
C ALA A 31 21.13 -12.65 -9.27
N VAL A 32 20.42 -11.90 -10.11
CA VAL A 32 19.03 -11.49 -9.85
C VAL A 32 18.07 -12.69 -9.82
N ASP A 33 18.22 -13.65 -10.74
CA ASP A 33 17.40 -14.88 -10.71
C ASP A 33 17.64 -15.69 -9.42
N GLY A 34 18.91 -15.82 -9.01
CA GLY A 34 19.27 -16.45 -7.73
C GLY A 34 18.73 -15.69 -6.52
N TYR A 35 18.71 -14.36 -6.59
CA TYR A 35 18.13 -13.50 -5.56
C TYR A 35 16.61 -13.73 -5.43
N ILE A 36 15.87 -13.83 -6.53
CA ILE A 36 14.43 -14.12 -6.51
C ILE A 36 14.14 -15.49 -5.91
N GLN A 37 14.91 -16.52 -6.27
CA GLN A 37 14.77 -17.85 -5.68
C GLN A 37 15.02 -17.84 -4.17
N THR A 38 15.98 -17.03 -3.71
CA THR A 38 16.24 -16.82 -2.28
C THR A 38 15.05 -16.13 -1.60
N LEU A 39 14.49 -15.09 -2.22
CA LEU A 39 13.31 -14.39 -1.69
C LEU A 39 12.09 -15.31 -1.54
N GLN A 40 11.84 -16.20 -2.50
CA GLN A 40 10.75 -17.18 -2.43
C GLN A 40 10.85 -18.14 -1.24
N LYS A 41 12.07 -18.37 -0.73
CA LYS A 41 12.37 -19.24 0.42
C LYS A 41 12.59 -18.44 1.72
N THR A 42 12.56 -17.12 1.66
CA THR A 42 12.79 -16.24 2.81
C THR A 42 11.51 -16.14 3.65
N LYS A 43 11.64 -16.21 4.97
CA LYS A 43 10.47 -16.09 5.87
C LYS A 43 9.90 -14.68 5.82
N SER A 44 8.57 -14.58 5.84
CA SER A 44 7.91 -13.27 5.93
C SER A 44 8.15 -12.65 7.31
N VAL A 45 8.58 -11.39 7.32
CA VAL A 45 8.80 -10.63 8.55
C VAL A 45 7.53 -9.87 8.95
N SER A 46 7.22 -9.88 10.25
CA SER A 46 6.19 -9.02 10.81
C SER A 46 6.73 -7.62 11.03
N THR A 47 6.00 -6.61 10.59
CA THR A 47 6.31 -5.19 10.85
C THR A 47 5.46 -4.70 12.03
N LYS A 48 5.80 -3.52 12.57
CA LYS A 48 5.02 -2.89 13.65
C LYS A 48 3.52 -2.79 13.35
N THR A 49 3.16 -2.60 12.07
CA THR A 49 1.77 -2.37 11.65
C THR A 49 1.13 -3.57 10.96
N ARG A 50 1.88 -4.62 10.64
CA ARG A 50 1.38 -5.76 9.87
C ARG A 50 2.08 -7.05 10.28
N LYS A 51 1.28 -8.02 10.73
CA LYS A 51 1.75 -9.37 11.01
C LYS A 51 1.98 -10.15 9.72
N ALA A 52 2.99 -11.00 9.71
CA ALA A 52 3.22 -11.97 8.66
C ALA A 52 2.03 -12.94 8.60
N VAL A 53 1.43 -13.08 7.41
CA VAL A 53 0.28 -13.99 7.18
C VAL A 53 0.76 -15.31 6.58
N THR A 54 1.77 -15.25 5.72
CA THR A 54 2.37 -16.41 5.03
C THR A 54 3.71 -16.77 5.67
N THR A 55 4.08 -18.05 5.60
CA THR A 55 5.39 -18.52 6.08
C THR A 55 6.54 -17.85 5.33
N TYR A 56 6.40 -17.74 4.00
CA TYR A 56 7.40 -17.14 3.11
C TYR A 56 6.94 -15.81 2.53
N VAL A 57 7.87 -15.05 1.96
CA VAL A 57 7.58 -13.79 1.26
C VAL A 57 6.63 -14.04 0.09
N SER A 58 5.50 -13.34 0.08
CA SER A 58 4.51 -13.44 -1.02
C SER A 58 5.07 -12.88 -2.33
N ASP A 59 4.63 -13.41 -3.47
CA ASP A 59 5.02 -12.93 -4.82
C ASP A 59 4.82 -11.42 -5.01
N LYS A 60 3.72 -10.86 -4.45
CA LYS A 60 3.46 -9.42 -4.47
C LYS A 60 4.54 -8.59 -3.78
N THR A 61 5.15 -9.13 -2.73
CA THR A 61 6.24 -8.47 -2.00
C THR A 61 7.54 -8.59 -2.79
N ILE A 62 7.80 -9.74 -3.42
CA ILE A 62 8.92 -9.92 -4.35
C ILE A 62 8.80 -8.92 -5.50
N GLU A 63 7.63 -8.78 -6.12
CA GLU A 63 7.39 -7.79 -7.18
C GLU A 63 7.71 -6.36 -6.71
N LYS A 64 7.32 -5.99 -5.49
CA LYS A 64 7.63 -4.67 -4.91
C LYS A 64 9.13 -4.47 -4.71
N ILE A 65 9.83 -5.47 -4.18
CA ILE A 65 11.28 -5.44 -3.99
C ILE A 65 11.99 -5.26 -5.33
N ILE A 66 11.58 -6.01 -6.36
CA ILE A 66 12.17 -5.93 -7.69
C ILE A 66 11.88 -4.59 -8.36
N LYS A 67 10.68 -4.00 -8.18
CA LYS A 67 10.38 -2.64 -8.64
C LYS A 67 11.28 -1.59 -7.96
N LEU A 68 11.50 -1.73 -6.65
CA LEU A 68 12.39 -0.82 -5.90
C LEU A 68 13.83 -0.92 -6.41
N LEU A 69 14.35 -2.15 -6.55
CA LEU A 69 15.70 -2.40 -7.08
C LEU A 69 15.84 -1.95 -8.53
N ARG A 70 14.83 -2.15 -9.37
CA ARG A 70 14.82 -1.63 -10.74
C ARG A 70 14.97 -0.11 -10.77
N CYS A 71 14.31 0.61 -9.85
CA CYS A 71 14.48 2.05 -9.70
C CYS A 71 15.89 2.44 -9.26
N ALA A 72 16.42 1.76 -8.24
CA ALA A 72 17.78 2.00 -7.73
C ALA A 72 18.86 1.74 -8.80
N PHE A 73 18.78 0.62 -9.52
CA PHE A 73 19.73 0.28 -10.58
C PHE A 73 19.58 1.15 -11.83
N LYS A 74 18.37 1.68 -12.10
CA LYS A 74 18.19 2.72 -13.12
C LYS A 74 18.97 3.99 -12.76
N GLN A 75 19.05 4.34 -11.47
CA GLN A 75 19.88 5.44 -11.01
C GLN A 75 21.38 5.13 -11.16
N ALA A 76 21.81 3.89 -10.89
CA ALA A 76 23.19 3.45 -11.10
C ALA A 76 23.61 3.51 -12.59
N VAL A 77 22.70 3.17 -13.52
CA VAL A 77 22.92 3.36 -14.96
C VAL A 77 23.05 4.83 -15.31
N ARG A 78 22.21 5.71 -14.76
CA ARG A 78 22.28 7.16 -14.99
C ARG A 78 23.61 7.76 -14.50
N TRP A 79 24.19 7.20 -13.43
CA TRP A 79 25.50 7.57 -12.92
C TRP A 79 26.66 6.86 -13.61
N GLU A 80 26.39 6.09 -14.67
CA GLU A 80 27.39 5.36 -15.45
C GLU A 80 28.22 4.36 -14.63
N ILE A 81 27.71 3.92 -13.47
CA ILE A 81 28.34 2.90 -12.61
C ILE A 81 28.25 1.52 -13.28
N ILE A 82 27.15 1.30 -14.00
CA ILE A 82 26.86 0.08 -14.77
C ILE A 82 26.28 0.47 -16.13
N ALA A 83 26.55 -0.33 -17.16
CA ALA A 83 26.08 -0.06 -18.52
C ALA A 83 24.58 -0.39 -18.73
N ARG A 84 24.03 -1.33 -17.95
CA ARG A 84 22.64 -1.80 -18.10
C ARG A 84 22.05 -2.21 -16.77
N ASN A 85 20.74 -2.05 -16.63
CA ASN A 85 20.02 -2.45 -15.43
C ASN A 85 19.78 -3.98 -15.43
N PRO A 86 20.30 -4.73 -14.44
CA PRO A 86 20.11 -6.17 -14.36
C PRO A 86 18.65 -6.56 -14.02
N PHE A 87 17.83 -5.62 -13.56
CA PHE A 87 16.44 -5.87 -13.13
C PHE A 87 15.37 -5.61 -14.22
N ASP A 88 15.73 -5.16 -15.42
CA ASP A 88 14.74 -4.73 -16.42
C ASP A 88 13.95 -5.90 -17.04
N ASN A 89 14.62 -7.01 -17.38
CA ASN A 89 14.02 -8.14 -18.10
C ASN A 89 13.83 -9.39 -17.22
N VAL A 90 13.66 -9.17 -15.92
CA VAL A 90 13.52 -10.24 -14.95
C VAL A 90 12.14 -10.87 -15.03
N ILE A 91 12.10 -12.19 -15.01
CA ILE A 91 10.86 -12.97 -14.98
C ILE A 91 10.39 -13.08 -13.53
N LEU A 92 9.26 -12.46 -13.22
CA LEU A 92 8.68 -12.49 -11.89
C LEU A 92 7.68 -13.66 -11.74
N PRO A 93 7.53 -14.22 -10.54
CA PRO A 93 6.44 -15.14 -10.25
C PRO A 93 5.09 -14.44 -10.46
N LYS A 94 4.11 -15.19 -10.95
CA LYS A 94 2.77 -14.67 -11.24
C LYS A 94 2.07 -14.33 -9.93
N THR A 95 1.85 -13.04 -9.70
CA THR A 95 1.06 -12.59 -8.54
C THR A 95 -0.43 -12.76 -8.85
N GLU A 96 -1.11 -13.60 -8.08
CA GLU A 96 -2.56 -13.71 -8.15
C GLU A 96 -3.23 -12.58 -7.35
N TYR A 97 -4.19 -11.92 -8.00
CA TYR A 97 -4.98 -10.87 -7.40
C TYR A 97 -6.31 -11.45 -6.96
N ALA A 98 -6.50 -11.60 -5.66
CA ALA A 98 -7.83 -11.87 -5.10
C ALA A 98 -8.73 -10.68 -5.41
N LYS A 99 -9.87 -10.95 -6.06
CA LYS A 99 -10.93 -9.95 -6.20
C LYS A 99 -11.43 -9.60 -4.80
N ARG A 100 -11.62 -8.32 -4.55
CA ARG A 100 -12.29 -7.88 -3.32
C ARG A 100 -13.79 -8.02 -3.54
N ASP A 101 -14.46 -8.67 -2.59
CA ASP A 101 -15.90 -8.74 -2.60
C ASP A 101 -16.49 -7.34 -2.42
N ILE A 102 -17.48 -7.03 -3.24
CA ILE A 102 -18.22 -5.77 -3.18
C ILE A 102 -19.42 -6.01 -2.28
N TRP A 103 -19.61 -5.13 -1.29
CA TRP A 103 -20.75 -5.24 -0.37
C TRP A 103 -22.04 -4.92 -1.11
N THR A 104 -23.07 -5.74 -0.89
CA THR A 104 -24.43 -5.45 -1.38
C THR A 104 -25.09 -4.39 -0.50
N ALA A 105 -26.16 -3.77 -1.02
CA ALA A 105 -26.95 -2.81 -0.25
C ALA A 105 -27.47 -3.41 1.07
N ASP A 106 -27.86 -4.68 1.08
CA ASP A 106 -28.35 -5.36 2.28
C ASP A 106 -27.24 -5.61 3.30
N MET A 107 -26.02 -5.90 2.85
CA MET A 107 -24.85 -6.01 3.74
C MET A 107 -24.51 -4.66 4.38
N ILE A 108 -24.60 -3.57 3.62
CA ILE A 108 -24.37 -2.21 4.15
C ILE A 108 -25.42 -1.87 5.21
N ARG A 109 -26.71 -2.10 4.91
CA ARG A 109 -27.81 -1.87 5.88
C ARG A 109 -27.60 -2.69 7.15
N LEU A 110 -27.32 -3.98 7.01
CA LEU A 110 -27.06 -4.85 8.15
C LEU A 110 -25.87 -4.35 9.00
N ALA A 111 -24.80 -3.89 8.36
CA ALA A 111 -23.65 -3.35 9.08
C ALA A 111 -23.99 -2.05 9.84
N LEU A 112 -24.78 -1.16 9.25
CA LEU A 112 -25.27 0.06 9.90
C LEU A 112 -26.19 -0.27 11.08
N ASP A 113 -27.16 -1.17 10.90
CA ASP A 113 -28.12 -1.57 11.93
C ASP A 113 -27.46 -2.26 13.13
N LYS A 114 -26.35 -2.98 12.90
CA LYS A 114 -25.59 -3.66 13.94
C LYS A 114 -24.54 -2.77 14.60
N CYS A 115 -24.31 -1.57 14.08
CA CYS A 115 -23.29 -0.67 14.62
C CYS A 115 -23.82 0.08 15.85
N THR A 116 -23.24 -0.20 17.01
CA THR A 116 -23.61 0.46 18.28
C THR A 116 -22.76 1.69 18.57
N ASP A 117 -21.62 1.85 17.91
CA ASP A 117 -20.73 3.00 18.08
C ASP A 117 -21.17 4.15 17.15
N SER A 118 -21.58 5.27 17.75
CA SER A 118 -22.09 6.42 17.01
C SER A 118 -21.06 7.06 16.08
N LYS A 119 -19.78 7.05 16.44
CA LYS A 119 -18.72 7.62 15.60
C LYS A 119 -18.44 6.71 14.40
N LEU A 120 -18.40 5.40 14.63
CA LEU A 120 -18.23 4.42 13.56
C LEU A 120 -19.43 4.43 12.60
N TYR A 121 -20.65 4.58 13.13
CA TYR A 121 -21.86 4.71 12.33
C TYR A 121 -21.79 5.90 11.37
N VAL A 122 -21.39 7.09 11.85
CA VAL A 122 -21.22 8.28 11.01
C VAL A 122 -20.10 8.07 9.99
N ALA A 123 -18.95 7.51 10.40
CA ALA A 123 -17.85 7.24 9.51
C ALA A 123 -18.22 6.27 8.36
N MET A 124 -19.01 5.23 8.65
CA MET A 124 -19.52 4.31 7.62
C MET A 124 -20.46 5.02 6.65
N ASN A 125 -21.41 5.81 7.15
CA ASN A 125 -22.32 6.58 6.29
C ASN A 125 -21.56 7.55 5.38
N LEU A 126 -20.57 8.28 5.91
CA LEU A 126 -19.72 9.17 5.11
C LEU A 126 -18.91 8.39 4.05
N SER A 127 -18.43 7.20 4.38
CA SER A 127 -17.71 6.37 3.42
C SER A 127 -18.62 5.84 2.30
N PHE A 128 -19.84 5.42 2.61
CA PHE A 128 -20.77 4.88 1.61
C PHE A 128 -21.49 5.96 0.80
N ALA A 129 -21.93 7.05 1.43
CA ALA A 129 -22.69 8.12 0.79
C ALA A 129 -21.79 9.12 0.05
N CYS A 130 -20.64 9.47 0.64
CA CYS A 130 -19.74 10.48 0.10
C CYS A 130 -18.46 9.89 -0.49
N SER A 131 -18.32 8.55 -0.52
CA SER A 131 -17.14 7.84 -1.05
C SER A 131 -15.81 8.27 -0.39
N LEU A 132 -15.88 8.78 0.85
CA LEU A 132 -14.71 9.28 1.55
C LEU A 132 -13.79 8.15 2.02
N ARG A 133 -12.49 8.37 1.91
CA ARG A 133 -11.45 7.49 2.46
C ARG A 133 -11.31 7.74 3.96
N MET A 134 -10.82 6.73 4.68
CA MET A 134 -10.66 6.79 6.14
C MET A 134 -9.84 8.01 6.61
N GLY A 135 -8.76 8.38 5.90
CA GLY A 135 -7.98 9.56 6.25
C GLY A 135 -8.74 10.87 6.07
N GLU A 136 -9.58 10.96 5.03
CA GLU A 136 -10.41 12.12 4.70
C GLU A 136 -11.51 12.27 5.76
N ILE A 137 -12.16 11.17 6.15
CA ILE A 137 -13.17 11.13 7.23
C ILE A 137 -12.56 11.60 8.56
N LEU A 138 -11.36 11.11 8.90
CA LEU A 138 -10.69 11.47 10.15
C LEU A 138 -10.11 12.89 10.14
N GLY A 139 -9.88 13.47 8.95
CA GLY A 139 -9.43 14.84 8.76
C GLY A 139 -10.57 15.85 8.59
N LEU A 140 -11.82 15.38 8.52
CA LEU A 140 -12.99 16.22 8.29
C LEU A 140 -13.22 17.16 9.49
N THR A 141 -13.49 18.43 9.19
CA THR A 141 -13.77 19.48 10.19
C THR A 141 -15.15 20.09 9.94
N TRP A 142 -15.75 20.66 10.98
CA TRP A 142 -17.10 21.27 10.88
C TRP A 142 -17.18 22.42 9.86
N GLU A 143 -16.08 23.13 9.63
CA GLU A 143 -16.01 24.21 8.62
C GLU A 143 -16.23 23.70 7.19
N ASN A 144 -16.03 22.40 6.97
CA ASN A 144 -16.15 21.76 5.67
C ASN A 144 -17.47 20.97 5.49
N VAL A 145 -18.41 21.08 6.43
CA VAL A 145 -19.67 20.34 6.43
C VAL A 145 -20.82 21.34 6.29
N HIS A 146 -21.48 21.32 5.14
CA HIS A 146 -22.58 22.22 4.81
C HIS A 146 -23.89 21.43 4.78
N ILE A 147 -24.56 21.40 5.93
CA ILE A 147 -25.77 20.58 6.17
C ILE A 147 -26.87 21.38 6.88
N SER A 148 -27.03 22.66 6.55
CA SER A 148 -28.13 23.45 7.12
C SER A 148 -29.50 22.93 6.66
N ASP A 149 -30.55 23.23 7.42
CA ASP A 149 -31.92 22.85 7.05
C ASP A 149 -32.30 23.44 5.68
N GLU A 150 -31.80 24.64 5.37
CA GLU A 150 -31.94 25.29 4.07
C GLU A 150 -31.20 24.51 2.96
N ASP A 151 -29.96 24.08 3.21
CA ASP A 151 -29.18 23.30 2.24
C ASP A 151 -29.84 21.96 1.95
N ILE A 152 -30.38 21.28 2.98
CA ILE A 152 -31.09 20.01 2.83
C ILE A 152 -32.39 20.21 2.05
N ALA A 153 -33.18 21.24 2.39
CA ALA A 153 -34.42 21.55 1.68
C ALA A 153 -34.17 21.93 0.21
N ALA A 154 -33.01 22.50 -0.10
CA ALA A 154 -32.59 22.88 -1.44
C ALA A 154 -31.84 21.77 -2.20
N ASP A 155 -31.66 20.58 -1.61
CA ASP A 155 -30.85 19.47 -2.15
C ASP A 155 -29.39 19.89 -2.50
N ASN A 156 -28.82 20.76 -1.66
CA ASN A 156 -27.50 21.36 -1.81
C ASN A 156 -26.60 21.13 -0.57
N ALA A 157 -26.90 20.12 0.23
CA ALA A 157 -26.03 19.71 1.32
C ALA A 157 -24.78 19.02 0.76
N TYR A 158 -23.58 19.43 1.20
CA TYR A 158 -22.33 18.86 0.72
C TYR A 158 -21.24 18.84 1.79
N VAL A 159 -20.21 18.05 1.52
CA VAL A 159 -18.98 18.02 2.30
C VAL A 159 -17.81 18.37 1.39
N TYR A 160 -16.91 19.21 1.89
CA TYR A 160 -15.69 19.61 1.23
C TYR A 160 -14.48 18.92 1.89
N ILE A 161 -13.47 18.53 1.11
CA ILE A 161 -12.29 17.83 1.65
C ILE A 161 -11.04 18.63 1.29
N ASP A 162 -10.43 19.26 2.29
CA ASP A 162 -9.19 20.02 2.17
C ASP A 162 -8.00 19.37 2.90
N LYS A 163 -8.27 18.40 3.79
CA LYS A 163 -7.31 17.79 4.70
C LYS A 163 -7.51 16.28 4.79
N GLU A 164 -6.42 15.56 5.08
CA GLU A 164 -6.43 14.13 5.37
C GLU A 164 -5.58 13.87 6.63
N LEU A 165 -6.11 13.08 7.58
CA LEU A 165 -5.32 12.62 8.71
C LEU A 165 -4.40 11.48 8.26
N THR A 166 -3.09 11.74 8.24
CA THR A 166 -2.07 10.71 8.03
C THR A 166 -1.56 10.18 9.36
N ARG A 167 -1.45 8.85 9.47
CA ARG A 167 -0.84 8.21 10.65
C ARG A 167 0.69 8.38 10.60
N ALA A 168 1.25 9.03 11.62
CA ALA A 168 2.68 9.10 11.88
C ALA A 168 3.31 7.71 12.09
#